data_AF-A0A970H303-F1
#
_entry.id   AF-A0A970H303-F1
#
_cell.length_a   1.000
_cell.length_b   1.000
_cell.length_c   1.000
_cell.angle_alpha   90.00
_cell.angle_beta   90.00
_cell.angle_gamma   90.00
#
_symmetry.space_group_name_H-M   'P 1'
#
loop_
_entity.id
_entity.type
_entity.pdbx_description
1 polymer ?
#
loop_
_entity_poly.entity_id
_entity_poly.type
_entity_poly.pdbx_seq_one_letter_code
_entity_poly.pdbx_strand_id
1 'polypeptide(L)'
;MYKPGELLERLIPLDEVEQIYKELFFAKQNKDTYEEFLRKHEDFRHNELLLVENTTAFSFCLKEENILLFDNLESNICVIKHKRYSPMRGHSHTFFEMIYVLKGSCDNIIEGTPIRLNEGDICIMSSDVTHAMSVFDDSLIINILIKKTTFKETFFKLLKDDNILSTFFTRILYTNNASNYILFHTKGDIRLHTLLEYLIWDGIFEGHKNNSDLREYLLLASFHYMLENHVDNIELPKTVDTNIPNIVQILRYIKENYKTIKLGDLARHFNYAPNYISNLIKSTTGYTFSEILIETKLRNACKFLRDTSLPVHEIAHMVGYDSNEHFHRVFKKYTGYTPNEYRNM
;
A
#
# COMPACT_ATOMS: atom_id res chain seq x y z
N MET A 1 -2.50 -15.69 -25.02
CA MET A 1 -3.57 -14.68 -25.17
C MET A 1 -4.58 -15.02 -24.11
N TYR A 2 -4.70 -14.17 -23.09
CA TYR A 2 -5.57 -14.37 -21.93
C TYR A 2 -7.02 -14.67 -22.36
N LYS A 3 -7.64 -15.68 -21.75
CA LYS A 3 -9.07 -15.97 -21.90
C LYS A 3 -9.80 -15.80 -20.56
N PRO A 4 -10.95 -15.12 -20.52
CA PRO A 4 -11.79 -15.04 -19.31
C PRO A 4 -12.08 -16.44 -18.76
N GLY A 5 -11.87 -16.64 -17.45
CA GLY A 5 -12.03 -17.94 -16.76
C GLY A 5 -10.77 -18.81 -16.66
N GLU A 6 -9.72 -18.52 -17.45
CA GLU A 6 -8.44 -19.24 -17.39
C GLU A 6 -7.69 -18.96 -16.07
N LEU A 7 -7.96 -17.82 -15.43
CA LEU A 7 -7.32 -17.44 -14.16
C LEU A 7 -7.57 -18.49 -13.07
N LEU A 8 -8.83 -18.87 -12.85
CA LEU A 8 -9.19 -19.83 -11.81
C LEU A 8 -8.58 -21.21 -12.08
N GLU A 9 -8.63 -21.69 -13.32
CA GLU A 9 -8.05 -22.98 -13.70
C GLU A 9 -6.56 -23.08 -13.36
N ARG A 10 -5.82 -21.97 -13.50
CA ARG A 10 -4.39 -21.93 -13.17
C ARG A 10 -4.11 -21.75 -11.68
N LEU A 11 -5.00 -21.10 -10.92
CA LEU A 11 -4.81 -20.85 -9.50
C LEU A 11 -5.36 -21.96 -8.58
N ILE A 12 -6.31 -22.77 -9.05
CA ILE A 12 -6.91 -23.87 -8.26
C ILE A 12 -5.87 -24.91 -7.79
N PRO A 13 -4.96 -25.44 -8.64
CA PRO A 13 -4.00 -26.45 -8.20
C PRO A 13 -3.14 -25.97 -7.04
N LEU A 14 -2.85 -26.87 -6.09
CA LEU A 14 -1.91 -26.59 -5.00
C LEU A 14 -0.49 -26.65 -5.56
N ASP A 15 0.28 -25.58 -5.37
CA ASP A 15 1.72 -25.62 -5.64
C ASP A 15 2.46 -26.46 -4.57
N GLU A 16 3.74 -26.74 -4.82
CA GLU A 16 4.57 -27.58 -3.94
C GLU A 16 4.58 -27.10 -2.48
N VAL A 17 4.63 -25.78 -2.26
CA VAL A 17 4.61 -25.19 -0.92
C VAL A 17 3.24 -25.38 -0.27
N GLU A 18 2.16 -25.12 -1.00
CA GLU A 18 0.80 -25.35 -0.49
C GLU A 18 0.53 -26.83 -0.17
N GLN A 19 1.10 -27.76 -0.94
CA GLN A 19 1.00 -29.20 -0.66
C GLN A 19 1.69 -29.55 0.66
N ILE A 20 2.89 -29.00 0.91
CA ILE A 20 3.63 -29.21 2.16
C ILE A 20 2.88 -28.60 3.35
N TYR A 21 2.32 -27.40 3.20
CA TYR A 21 1.49 -26.80 4.24
C TYR A 21 0.22 -27.59 4.53
N LYS A 22 -0.42 -28.16 3.51
CA LYS A 22 -1.56 -29.05 3.69
C LYS A 22 -1.16 -30.32 4.44
N GLU A 23 -0.03 -30.94 4.09
CA GLU A 23 0.52 -32.09 4.84
C GLU A 23 0.79 -31.72 6.31
N LEU A 24 1.43 -30.56 6.57
CA LEU A 24 1.71 -30.05 7.93
C LEU A 24 0.41 -29.86 8.72
N PHE A 25 -0.61 -29.25 8.11
CA PHE A 25 -1.89 -28.97 8.76
C PHE A 25 -2.57 -30.24 9.29
N PHE A 26 -2.58 -31.32 8.51
CA PHE A 26 -3.12 -32.61 8.95
C PHE A 26 -2.19 -33.32 9.93
N ALA A 27 -0.87 -33.27 9.70
CA ALA A 27 0.12 -33.92 10.57
C ALA A 27 0.10 -33.37 12.00
N LYS A 28 -0.15 -32.06 12.19
CA LYS A 28 -0.24 -31.42 13.51
C LYS A 28 -1.36 -31.96 14.42
N GLN A 29 -2.33 -32.69 13.87
CA GLN A 29 -3.45 -33.22 14.65
C GLN A 29 -3.06 -34.43 15.52
N ASN A 30 -1.92 -35.07 15.23
CA ASN A 30 -1.39 -36.19 16.00
C ASN A 30 0.14 -36.07 16.14
N LYS A 31 0.65 -36.31 17.35
CA LYS A 31 2.08 -36.17 17.66
C LYS A 31 2.97 -37.07 16.80
N ASP A 32 2.57 -38.32 16.57
CA ASP A 32 3.37 -39.30 15.81
C ASP A 32 3.45 -38.90 14.34
N THR A 33 2.34 -38.44 13.76
CA THR A 33 2.30 -37.94 12.38
C THR A 33 3.08 -36.63 12.21
N TYR A 34 3.12 -35.78 13.24
CA TYR A 34 3.92 -34.56 13.23
C TYR A 34 5.42 -34.85 13.26
N GLU A 35 5.86 -35.78 14.12
CA GLU A 35 7.27 -36.22 14.16
C GLU A 35 7.69 -36.87 12.84
N GLU A 36 6.82 -37.68 12.23
CA GLU A 36 7.07 -38.26 10.91
C GLU A 36 7.17 -37.19 9.81
N PHE A 37 6.26 -36.21 9.80
CA PHE A 37 6.32 -35.07 8.88
C PHE A 37 7.63 -34.31 9.00
N LEU A 38 8.06 -34.01 10.24
CA LEU A 38 9.32 -33.31 10.49
C LEU A 38 10.50 -34.09 9.92
N ARG A 39 10.53 -35.42 10.07
CA ARG A 39 11.59 -36.28 9.52
C ARG A 39 11.56 -36.34 7.98
N LYS A 40 10.37 -36.35 7.37
CA LYS A 40 10.19 -36.38 5.91
C LYS A 40 10.66 -35.09 5.23
N HIS A 41 10.50 -33.95 5.90
CA HIS A 41 10.77 -32.60 5.34
C HIS A 41 11.95 -31.90 6.03
N GLU A 42 13.02 -32.65 6.34
CA GLU A 42 14.20 -32.14 7.06
C GLU A 42 14.93 -31.01 6.30
N ASP A 43 15.04 -31.12 4.97
CA ASP A 43 15.60 -30.09 4.09
C ASP A 43 14.76 -28.80 4.06
N PHE A 44 13.44 -28.94 4.18
CA PHE A 44 12.49 -27.83 4.13
C PHE A 44 12.49 -26.99 5.42
N ARG A 45 13.07 -27.51 6.52
CA ARG A 45 13.33 -26.74 7.75
C ARG A 45 14.49 -25.74 7.60
N HIS A 46 15.43 -26.00 6.68
CA HIS A 46 16.63 -25.18 6.50
C HIS A 46 16.41 -24.02 5.52
N ASN A 47 15.42 -24.11 4.62
CA ASN A 47 15.15 -23.13 3.56
C ASN A 47 14.13 -22.03 3.95
N GLU A 48 14.02 -21.65 5.23
CA GLU A 48 13.11 -20.60 5.74
C GLU A 48 11.58 -20.78 5.47
N LEU A 49 11.16 -21.81 4.73
CA LEU A 49 9.76 -22.05 4.34
C LEU A 49 8.92 -22.81 5.39
N LEU A 50 9.56 -23.59 6.27
CA LEU A 50 8.98 -24.07 7.52
C LEU A 50 9.54 -23.23 8.66
N LEU A 51 8.90 -22.10 8.95
CA LEU A 51 9.10 -21.47 10.25
C LEU A 51 8.54 -22.45 11.30
N VAL A 52 9.41 -23.16 11.99
CA VAL A 52 9.05 -24.09 13.06
C VAL A 52 8.38 -23.29 14.19
N GLU A 53 7.13 -23.63 14.53
CA GLU A 53 6.45 -23.15 15.73
C GLU A 53 7.15 -23.77 16.95
N ASN A 54 8.07 -23.05 17.56
CA ASN A 54 8.62 -23.43 18.86
C ASN A 54 8.25 -22.44 19.97
N THR A 55 7.20 -21.64 19.79
CA THR A 55 6.72 -20.73 20.84
C THR A 55 5.19 -20.64 20.84
N THR A 56 4.61 -21.09 21.94
CA THR A 56 3.19 -21.09 22.31
C THR A 56 2.62 -19.68 22.58
N ALA A 57 3.05 -18.68 21.82
CA ALA A 57 2.64 -17.31 22.08
C ALA A 57 2.36 -16.57 20.78
N PHE A 58 1.18 -15.95 20.75
CA PHE A 58 0.75 -14.86 19.88
C PHE A 58 1.72 -13.64 19.90
N SER A 59 2.94 -13.77 20.42
CA SER A 59 3.79 -12.68 20.93
C SER A 59 5.01 -12.36 20.09
N PHE A 60 5.24 -13.04 18.96
CA PHE A 60 6.29 -12.65 18.02
C PHE A 60 5.65 -12.14 16.73
N CYS A 61 5.29 -10.86 16.73
CA CYS A 61 5.00 -10.14 15.50
C CYS A 61 6.31 -10.04 14.72
N LEU A 62 6.47 -10.86 13.69
CA LEU A 62 7.56 -10.68 12.74
C LEU A 62 7.28 -9.40 11.96
N LYS A 63 8.19 -8.43 12.07
CA LYS A 63 8.19 -7.31 11.13
C LYS A 63 8.83 -7.84 9.86
N GLU A 64 8.02 -8.10 8.85
CA GLU A 64 8.54 -8.36 7.51
C GLU A 64 9.11 -7.03 7.00
N GLU A 65 10.41 -6.82 7.27
CA GLU A 65 11.17 -5.76 6.64
C GLU A 65 11.25 -6.06 5.14
N ASN A 66 11.32 -5.01 4.30
CA ASN A 66 11.28 -5.01 2.83
C ASN A 66 12.14 -6.07 2.08
N ILE A 67 12.98 -6.80 2.78
CA ILE A 67 14.25 -7.36 2.35
C ILE A 67 14.11 -8.58 1.41
N LEU A 68 12.98 -9.29 1.41
CA LEU A 68 12.83 -10.49 0.56
C LEU A 68 11.77 -10.37 -0.54
N LEU A 69 10.67 -9.63 -0.30
CA LEU A 69 9.56 -9.51 -1.26
C LEU A 69 9.76 -8.36 -2.26
N PHE A 70 10.20 -7.18 -1.81
CA PHE A 70 10.33 -6.00 -2.69
C PHE A 70 11.76 -5.70 -3.12
N ASP A 71 12.77 -6.08 -2.33
CA ASP A 71 14.17 -5.84 -2.72
C ASP A 71 14.65 -6.73 -3.88
N ASN A 72 13.97 -7.87 -4.12
CA ASN A 72 14.16 -8.70 -5.32
C ASN A 72 13.21 -8.34 -6.48
N LEU A 73 12.22 -7.46 -6.26
CA LEU A 73 11.23 -7.07 -7.26
C LEU A 73 11.40 -5.58 -7.60
N GLU A 74 11.89 -5.27 -8.80
CA GLU A 74 11.90 -3.90 -9.39
C GLU A 74 10.47 -3.29 -9.57
N SER A 75 9.45 -3.84 -8.92
CA SER A 75 8.04 -3.45 -9.06
C SER A 75 7.52 -2.68 -7.85
N ASN A 76 6.68 -1.68 -8.11
CA ASN A 76 5.97 -0.90 -7.10
C ASN A 76 4.72 -1.60 -6.54
N ILE A 77 4.19 -2.56 -7.29
CA ILE A 77 3.03 -3.38 -6.97
C ILE A 77 3.42 -4.85 -7.16
N CYS A 78 3.26 -5.65 -6.12
CA CYS A 78 3.44 -7.10 -6.18
C CYS A 78 2.08 -7.76 -5.99
N VAL A 79 1.76 -8.76 -6.82
CA VAL A 79 0.52 -9.52 -6.71
C VAL A 79 0.90 -10.97 -6.43
N ILE A 80 0.45 -11.49 -5.30
CA ILE A 80 0.74 -12.86 -4.88
C ILE A 80 -0.55 -13.59 -4.52
N LYS A 81 -0.58 -14.88 -4.82
CA LYS A 81 -1.59 -15.79 -4.30
C LYS A 81 -1.24 -16.14 -2.85
N HIS A 82 -2.18 -15.97 -1.93
CA HIS A 82 -2.02 -16.44 -0.55
C HIS A 82 -1.86 -17.97 -0.55
N LYS A 83 -0.88 -18.46 0.21
CA LYS A 83 -0.63 -19.91 0.32
C LYS A 83 -1.68 -20.55 1.24
N ARG A 84 -2.54 -21.39 0.66
CA ARG A 84 -3.50 -22.18 1.45
C ARG A 84 -2.77 -23.08 2.43
N TYR A 85 -3.42 -23.35 3.56
CA TYR A 85 -2.91 -24.13 4.68
C TYR A 85 -1.67 -23.56 5.40
N SER A 86 -1.21 -22.36 5.03
CA SER A 86 -0.13 -21.68 5.72
C SER A 86 -0.48 -21.48 7.22
N PRO A 87 0.47 -21.68 8.15
CA PRO A 87 0.24 -21.45 9.57
C PRO A 87 -0.21 -20.01 9.85
N MET A 88 -1.26 -19.86 10.65
CA MET A 88 -1.78 -18.54 11.03
C MET A 88 -0.79 -17.83 11.95
N ARG A 89 -0.16 -16.76 11.46
CA ARG A 89 0.86 -15.99 12.20
C ARG A 89 0.56 -14.50 12.17
N GLY A 90 0.61 -13.87 13.35
CA GLY A 90 0.59 -12.42 13.47
C GLY A 90 1.88 -11.82 12.92
N HIS A 91 1.76 -10.96 11.92
CA HIS A 91 2.89 -10.24 11.33
C HIS A 91 2.47 -8.83 10.95
N SER A 92 3.45 -7.98 10.67
CA SER A 92 3.25 -6.61 10.21
C SER A 92 4.30 -6.30 9.17
N HIS A 93 3.97 -5.46 8.19
CA HIS A 93 4.89 -5.09 7.12
C HIS A 93 4.85 -3.60 6.82
N THR A 94 5.83 -3.09 6.10
CA THR A 94 6.00 -1.65 5.83
C THR A 94 5.33 -1.19 4.53
N PHE A 95 4.51 -2.03 3.89
CA PHE A 95 3.79 -1.71 2.66
C PHE A 95 2.27 -1.68 2.90
N PHE A 96 1.51 -1.18 1.94
CA PHE A 96 0.06 -1.34 1.96
C PHE A 96 -0.29 -2.72 1.41
N GLU A 97 -1.33 -3.32 1.98
CA GLU A 97 -1.83 -4.60 1.52
C GLU A 97 -3.31 -4.48 1.20
N MET A 98 -3.67 -4.97 0.02
CA MET A 98 -5.04 -5.14 -0.42
C MET A 98 -5.30 -6.64 -0.61
N ILE A 99 -6.13 -7.19 0.25
CA ILE A 99 -6.62 -8.57 0.18
C ILE A 99 -7.87 -8.58 -0.70
N TYR A 100 -7.90 -9.48 -1.69
CA TYR A 100 -9.06 -9.74 -2.50
C TYR A 100 -9.44 -11.23 -2.43
N VAL A 101 -10.69 -11.50 -2.05
CA VAL A 101 -11.23 -12.87 -2.05
C VAL A 101 -11.71 -13.20 -3.46
N LEU A 102 -10.83 -13.82 -4.26
CA LEU A 102 -11.15 -14.22 -5.62
C LEU A 102 -12.21 -15.34 -5.65
N LYS A 103 -12.14 -16.28 -4.71
CA LYS A 103 -13.10 -17.37 -4.57
C LYS A 103 -13.22 -17.84 -3.12
N GLY A 104 -14.42 -18.11 -2.64
CA GLY A 104 -14.65 -18.67 -1.30
C GLY A 104 -14.62 -17.62 -0.20
N SER A 105 -13.80 -17.81 0.83
CA SER A 105 -13.76 -16.91 1.99
C SER A 105 -12.47 -17.05 2.80
N CYS A 106 -12.17 -16.08 3.66
CA CYS A 106 -11.06 -16.19 4.60
C CYS A 106 -11.37 -15.51 5.94
N ASP A 107 -10.70 -15.98 6.99
CA ASP A 107 -10.69 -15.34 8.30
C ASP A 107 -9.40 -14.55 8.47
N ASN A 108 -9.56 -13.27 8.78
CA ASN A 108 -8.48 -12.36 9.14
C ASN A 108 -8.62 -11.93 10.60
N ILE A 109 -7.50 -11.73 11.27
CA ILE A 109 -7.43 -11.07 12.58
C ILE A 109 -6.57 -9.83 12.35
N ILE A 110 -7.16 -8.64 12.45
CA ILE A 110 -6.46 -7.37 12.26
C ILE A 110 -6.49 -6.61 13.58
N GLU A 111 -5.34 -6.32 14.18
CA GLU A 111 -5.23 -5.68 15.51
C GLU A 111 -6.12 -6.37 16.57
N GLY A 112 -6.16 -7.71 16.55
CA GLY A 112 -6.98 -8.53 17.45
C GLY A 112 -8.48 -8.54 17.12
N THR A 113 -8.94 -7.82 16.11
CA THR A 113 -10.34 -7.85 15.65
C THR A 113 -10.52 -8.95 14.60
N PRO A 114 -11.40 -9.95 14.82
CA PRO A 114 -11.70 -10.96 13.81
C PRO A 114 -12.59 -10.37 12.71
N ILE A 115 -12.23 -10.64 11.46
CA ILE A 115 -12.88 -10.15 10.25
C ILE A 115 -13.05 -11.32 9.29
N ARG A 116 -14.29 -11.57 8.84
CA ARG A 116 -14.60 -12.55 7.80
C ARG A 116 -14.73 -11.83 6.47
N LEU A 117 -14.01 -12.30 5.45
CA LEU A 117 -14.19 -11.84 4.07
C LEU A 117 -14.80 -12.95 3.24
N ASN A 118 -15.76 -12.61 2.40
CA ASN A 118 -16.43 -13.52 1.46
C ASN A 118 -16.03 -13.20 0.03
N GLU A 119 -16.39 -14.08 -0.90
CA GLU A 119 -16.10 -13.93 -2.32
C GLU A 119 -16.48 -12.55 -2.86
N GLY A 120 -15.51 -11.90 -3.51
CA GLY A 120 -15.65 -10.53 -4.01
C GLY A 120 -15.27 -9.44 -3.00
N ASP A 121 -15.21 -9.73 -1.70
CA ASP A 121 -14.83 -8.74 -0.70
C ASP A 121 -13.36 -8.33 -0.86
N ILE A 122 -13.09 -7.06 -0.55
CA ILE A 122 -11.77 -6.46 -0.59
C ILE A 122 -11.48 -5.84 0.77
N CYS A 123 -10.31 -6.13 1.34
CA CYS A 123 -9.80 -5.49 2.54
C CYS A 123 -8.52 -4.75 2.22
N ILE A 124 -8.47 -3.43 2.44
CA ILE A 124 -7.24 -2.64 2.33
C ILE A 124 -6.77 -2.30 3.73
N MET A 125 -5.51 -2.55 4.04
CA MET A 125 -4.92 -2.21 5.34
C MET A 125 -3.64 -1.39 5.19
N SER A 126 -3.39 -0.52 6.16
CA SER A 126 -2.19 0.31 6.18
C SER A 126 -0.94 -0.48 6.53
N SER A 127 0.21 0.09 6.19
CA SER A 127 1.49 -0.37 6.72
C SER A 127 1.51 -0.38 8.24
N ASP A 128 2.32 -1.28 8.79
CA ASP A 128 2.60 -1.45 10.21
C ASP A 128 1.42 -1.99 11.04
N VAL A 129 0.32 -2.39 10.39
CA VAL A 129 -0.81 -3.09 11.02
C VAL A 129 -0.45 -4.56 11.26
N THR A 130 -0.60 -5.01 12.51
CA THR A 130 -0.45 -6.43 12.84
C THR A 130 -1.69 -7.18 12.42
N HIS A 131 -1.49 -8.20 11.58
CA HIS A 131 -2.58 -9.05 11.13
C HIS A 131 -2.14 -10.51 10.97
N ALA A 132 -3.13 -11.39 10.95
CA ALA A 132 -2.95 -12.81 10.65
C ALA A 132 -4.12 -13.27 9.78
N MET A 133 -3.85 -14.09 8.78
CA MET A 133 -4.86 -14.67 7.90
C MET A 133 -4.78 -16.19 7.95
N SER A 134 -5.93 -16.84 7.75
CA SER A 134 -5.97 -18.28 7.60
C SER A 134 -6.93 -18.71 6.49
N VAL A 135 -6.48 -19.70 5.72
CA VAL A 135 -7.25 -20.33 4.62
C VAL A 135 -6.96 -21.82 4.62
N PHE A 136 -7.87 -22.62 5.19
CA PHE A 136 -7.70 -24.07 5.36
C PHE A 136 -8.62 -24.90 4.45
N ASP A 137 -9.07 -24.31 3.34
CA ASP A 137 -9.93 -24.93 2.34
C ASP A 137 -9.45 -24.57 0.92
N ASP A 138 -10.32 -24.73 -0.09
CA ASP A 138 -10.02 -24.44 -1.49
C ASP A 138 -10.26 -22.97 -1.89
N SER A 139 -10.47 -22.06 -0.92
CA SER A 139 -10.63 -20.63 -1.18
C SER A 139 -9.35 -20.03 -1.77
N LEU A 140 -9.53 -19.05 -2.66
CA LEU A 140 -8.44 -18.38 -3.36
C LEU A 140 -8.41 -16.93 -2.95
N ILE A 141 -7.33 -16.55 -2.26
CA ILE A 141 -7.10 -15.19 -1.79
C ILE A 141 -5.89 -14.62 -2.52
N ILE A 142 -6.02 -13.38 -2.96
CA ILE A 142 -4.95 -12.62 -3.60
C ILE A 142 -4.53 -11.50 -2.66
N ASN A 143 -3.23 -11.39 -2.41
CA ASN A 143 -2.64 -10.26 -1.72
C ASN A 143 -1.95 -9.35 -2.76
N ILE A 144 -2.40 -8.10 -2.82
CA ILE A 144 -1.81 -7.05 -3.66
C ILE A 144 -1.03 -6.13 -2.73
N LEU A 145 0.30 -6.21 -2.82
CA LEU A 145 1.22 -5.46 -1.98
C LEU A 145 1.68 -4.20 -2.72
N ILE A 146 1.61 -3.04 -2.06
CA ILE A 146 1.79 -1.73 -2.70
C ILE A 146 2.77 -0.89 -1.87
N LYS A 147 3.84 -0.39 -2.50
CA LYS A 147 4.79 0.52 -1.82
C LYS A 147 4.07 1.77 -1.29
N LYS A 148 4.49 2.27 -0.12
CA LYS A 148 3.86 3.48 0.50
C LYS A 148 3.83 4.68 -0.45
N THR A 149 4.90 4.89 -1.21
CA THR A 149 5.02 5.98 -2.20
C THR A 149 3.98 5.84 -3.32
N THR A 150 3.89 4.66 -3.93
CA THR A 150 2.94 4.36 -5.00
C THR A 150 1.50 4.45 -4.53
N PHE A 151 1.19 3.88 -3.35
CA PHE A 151 -0.14 3.98 -2.76
C PHE A 151 -0.51 5.46 -2.54
N LYS A 152 0.39 6.25 -1.95
CA LYS A 152 0.19 7.70 -1.74
C LYS A 152 -0.05 8.43 -3.07
N GLU A 153 0.70 8.16 -4.12
CA GLU A 153 0.52 8.83 -5.43
C GLU A 153 -0.77 8.44 -6.13
N THR A 154 -1.12 7.15 -6.13
CA THR A 154 -2.36 6.60 -6.69
C THR A 154 -3.58 7.16 -5.97
N PHE A 155 -3.61 7.09 -4.63
CA PHE A 155 -4.72 7.58 -3.84
C PHE A 155 -4.82 9.09 -3.79
N PHE A 156 -3.70 9.82 -3.74
CA PHE A 156 -3.75 11.29 -3.73
C PHE A 156 -4.52 11.88 -4.92
N LYS A 157 -4.51 11.21 -6.08
CA LYS A 157 -5.30 11.61 -7.26
C LYS A 157 -6.81 11.41 -7.09
N LEU A 158 -7.20 10.45 -6.25
CA LEU A 158 -8.58 10.05 -5.99
C LEU A 158 -9.25 10.83 -4.86
N LEU A 159 -8.46 11.41 -3.94
CA LEU A 159 -8.94 12.17 -2.78
C LEU A 159 -9.38 13.60 -3.16
N LYS A 160 -10.15 13.77 -4.23
CA LYS A 160 -10.63 15.08 -4.71
C LYS A 160 -11.79 15.62 -3.89
N ASP A 161 -12.60 14.75 -3.29
CA ASP A 161 -13.82 15.17 -2.61
C ASP A 161 -13.71 15.13 -1.08
N ASP A 162 -14.47 16.00 -0.43
CA ASP A 162 -14.58 16.10 1.03
C ASP A 162 -15.55 15.04 1.57
N ASN A 163 -15.21 13.76 1.36
CA ASN A 163 -16.02 12.63 1.80
C ASN A 163 -15.33 11.79 2.89
N ILE A 164 -16.11 10.91 3.54
CA ILE A 164 -15.63 10.04 4.63
C ILE A 164 -14.44 9.18 4.22
N LEU A 165 -14.37 8.78 2.95
CA LEU A 165 -13.26 8.01 2.41
C LEU A 165 -11.99 8.84 2.30
N SER A 166 -12.12 10.13 1.96
CA SER A 166 -11.00 11.05 2.00
C SER A 166 -10.37 11.11 3.38
N THR A 167 -11.20 11.29 4.41
CA THR A 167 -10.77 11.27 5.82
C THR A 167 -10.15 9.92 6.22
N PHE A 168 -10.73 8.82 5.75
CA PHE A 168 -10.27 7.49 6.10
C PHE A 168 -8.93 7.11 5.42
N PHE A 169 -8.79 7.31 4.11
CA PHE A 169 -7.51 7.11 3.40
C PHE A 169 -6.42 8.04 3.94
N THR A 170 -6.80 9.25 4.33
CA THR A 170 -5.89 10.16 5.02
C THR A 170 -5.36 9.55 6.32
N ARG A 171 -6.22 8.93 7.12
CA ARG A 171 -5.82 8.24 8.35
C ARG A 171 -4.90 7.06 8.05
N ILE A 172 -5.27 6.22 7.08
CA ILE A 172 -4.46 5.10 6.57
C ILE A 172 -3.07 5.56 6.09
N LEU A 173 -2.99 6.71 5.43
CA LEU A 173 -1.75 7.23 4.83
C LEU A 173 -0.83 7.94 5.83
N TYR A 174 -1.39 8.58 6.85
CA TYR A 174 -0.65 9.55 7.67
C TYR A 174 -0.86 9.39 9.18
N THR A 175 -1.47 8.32 9.67
CA THR A 175 -1.57 8.10 11.13
C THR A 175 -1.06 6.72 11.50
N ASN A 176 -0.26 6.67 12.57
CA ASN A 176 0.41 5.44 13.04
C ASN A 176 -0.37 4.67 14.13
N ASN A 177 -1.55 5.15 14.56
CA ASN A 177 -2.11 4.81 15.88
C ASN A 177 -3.56 4.29 15.87
N ALA A 178 -4.04 3.70 14.77
CA ALA A 178 -5.36 3.10 14.77
C ALA A 178 -5.44 1.87 13.87
N SER A 179 -6.34 0.94 14.21
CA SER A 179 -6.79 -0.13 13.33
C SER A 179 -7.22 0.50 12.01
N ASN A 180 -6.38 0.35 10.99
CA ASN A 180 -6.43 1.12 9.76
C ASN A 180 -6.72 0.18 8.59
N TYR A 181 -7.91 -0.41 8.60
CA TYR A 181 -8.41 -1.21 7.48
C TYR A 181 -9.74 -0.68 6.97
N ILE A 182 -10.01 -0.90 5.69
CA ILE A 182 -11.29 -0.64 5.04
C ILE A 182 -11.74 -1.89 4.31
N LEU A 183 -12.99 -2.27 4.55
CA LEU A 183 -13.61 -3.40 3.89
C LEU A 183 -14.59 -2.88 2.86
N PHE A 184 -14.49 -3.39 1.63
CA PHE A 184 -15.46 -3.16 0.58
C PHE A 184 -16.24 -4.45 0.34
N HIS A 185 -17.54 -4.42 0.60
CA HIS A 185 -18.44 -5.51 0.25
C HIS A 185 -18.99 -5.31 -1.16
N THR A 186 -18.21 -5.76 -2.14
CA THR A 186 -18.49 -5.50 -3.57
C THR A 186 -19.64 -6.34 -4.13
N LYS A 187 -20.07 -7.37 -3.39
CA LYS A 187 -21.14 -8.31 -3.77
C LYS A 187 -20.89 -8.98 -5.13
N GLY A 188 -19.62 -9.23 -5.46
CA GLY A 188 -19.22 -9.89 -6.72
C GLY A 188 -19.41 -9.01 -7.95
N ASP A 189 -19.21 -7.69 -7.84
CA ASP A 189 -19.30 -6.78 -8.98
C ASP A 189 -18.39 -7.22 -10.13
N ILE A 190 -19.01 -7.62 -11.24
CA ILE A 190 -18.33 -8.19 -12.40
C ILE A 190 -17.33 -7.22 -13.04
N ARG A 191 -17.60 -5.92 -13.05
CA ARG A 191 -16.73 -4.92 -13.69
C ARG A 191 -15.44 -4.74 -12.88
N LEU A 192 -15.58 -4.67 -11.55
CA LEU A 192 -14.44 -4.64 -10.65
C LEU A 192 -13.66 -5.96 -10.69
N HIS A 193 -14.37 -7.09 -10.69
CA HIS A 193 -13.74 -8.41 -10.84
C HIS A 193 -12.89 -8.47 -12.10
N THR A 194 -13.41 -8.04 -13.27
CA THR A 194 -12.65 -8.02 -14.52
C THR A 194 -11.38 -7.17 -14.42
N LEU A 195 -11.43 -5.97 -13.82
CA LEU A 195 -10.25 -5.12 -13.64
C LEU A 195 -9.19 -5.81 -12.77
N LEU A 196 -9.62 -6.43 -11.68
CA LEU A 196 -8.74 -7.17 -10.77
C LEU A 196 -8.21 -8.45 -11.43
N GLU A 197 -9.01 -9.13 -12.25
CA GLU A 197 -8.61 -10.33 -12.99
C GLU A 197 -7.42 -10.04 -13.91
N TYR A 198 -7.46 -8.92 -14.65
CA TYR A 198 -6.33 -8.45 -15.46
C TYR A 198 -5.10 -8.11 -14.62
N LEU A 199 -5.29 -7.44 -13.47
CA LEU A 199 -4.20 -7.09 -12.55
C LEU A 199 -3.52 -8.35 -11.99
N ILE A 200 -4.32 -9.35 -11.59
CA ILE A 200 -3.85 -10.63 -11.06
C ILE A 200 -3.11 -11.40 -12.13
N TRP A 201 -3.67 -11.47 -13.33
CA TRP A 201 -3.05 -12.19 -14.44
C TRP A 201 -1.66 -11.62 -14.79
N ASP A 202 -1.58 -10.30 -14.96
CA ASP A 202 -0.30 -9.61 -15.23
C ASP A 202 0.71 -9.84 -14.08
N GLY A 203 0.26 -9.65 -12.84
CA GLY A 203 1.12 -9.73 -11.66
C GLY A 203 1.67 -11.13 -11.37
N ILE A 204 0.86 -12.17 -11.55
CA ILE A 204 1.26 -13.55 -11.21
C ILE A 204 1.95 -14.26 -12.40
N PHE A 205 1.49 -14.05 -13.64
CA PHE A 205 1.94 -14.85 -14.78
C PHE A 205 2.83 -14.11 -15.78
N GLU A 206 2.77 -12.79 -15.83
CA GLU A 206 3.55 -11.98 -16.79
C GLU A 206 4.70 -11.20 -16.11
N GLY A 207 4.86 -11.38 -14.79
CA GLY A 207 5.65 -10.62 -13.82
C GLY A 207 7.17 -10.49 -14.00
N HIS A 208 7.72 -10.73 -15.19
CA HIS A 208 9.14 -10.44 -15.51
C HIS A 208 9.33 -9.49 -16.70
N LYS A 209 8.26 -8.97 -17.31
CA LYS A 209 8.35 -7.98 -18.39
C LYS A 209 7.90 -6.60 -17.90
N ASN A 210 8.74 -5.89 -17.13
CA ASN A 210 8.80 -4.42 -16.90
C ASN A 210 7.57 -3.52 -17.15
N ASN A 211 6.34 -3.97 -16.92
CA ASN A 211 5.14 -3.16 -17.13
C ASN A 211 4.52 -2.75 -15.78
N SER A 212 5.35 -2.19 -14.89
CA SER A 212 4.90 -1.60 -13.62
C SER A 212 3.75 -0.63 -13.82
N ASP A 213 3.79 0.12 -14.92
CA ASP A 213 2.81 1.14 -15.27
C ASP A 213 1.41 0.55 -15.48
N LEU A 214 1.29 -0.60 -16.16
CA LEU A 214 0.00 -1.25 -16.38
C LEU A 214 -0.67 -1.63 -15.06
N ARG A 215 0.09 -2.22 -14.13
CA ARG A 215 -0.44 -2.58 -12.80
C ARG A 215 -0.89 -1.34 -12.03
N GLU A 216 -0.12 -0.26 -12.08
CA GLU A 216 -0.49 1.01 -11.45
C GLU A 216 -1.78 1.59 -12.06
N TYR A 217 -1.95 1.53 -13.39
CA TYR A 217 -3.18 1.98 -14.05
C TYR A 217 -4.40 1.11 -13.74
N LEU A 218 -4.25 -0.22 -13.75
CA LEU A 218 -5.33 -1.16 -13.41
C LEU A 218 -5.75 -1.00 -11.95
N LEU A 219 -4.79 -0.85 -11.04
CA LEU A 219 -5.06 -0.60 -9.63
C LEU A 219 -5.74 0.75 -9.41
N LEU A 220 -5.27 1.81 -10.09
CA LEU A 220 -5.89 3.14 -10.04
C LEU A 220 -7.35 3.10 -10.54
N ALA A 221 -7.60 2.43 -11.67
CA ALA A 221 -8.94 2.26 -12.22
C ALA A 221 -9.85 1.47 -11.27
N SER A 222 -9.33 0.39 -10.68
CA SER A 222 -10.05 -0.42 -9.67
C SER A 222 -10.43 0.42 -8.46
N PHE A 223 -9.50 1.21 -7.92
CA PHE A 223 -9.80 2.12 -6.82
C PHE A 223 -10.84 3.17 -7.20
N HIS A 224 -10.70 3.84 -8.35
CA HIS A 224 -11.67 4.83 -8.78
C HIS A 224 -13.08 4.22 -8.87
N TYR A 225 -13.20 3.06 -9.50
CA TYR A 225 -14.45 2.34 -9.64
C TYR A 225 -15.05 1.95 -8.28
N MET A 226 -14.24 1.44 -7.34
CA MET A 226 -14.69 1.13 -5.97
C MET A 226 -15.19 2.38 -5.23
N LEU A 227 -14.46 3.48 -5.31
CA LEU A 227 -14.82 4.74 -4.65
C LEU A 227 -16.04 5.43 -5.28
N GLU A 228 -16.42 5.07 -6.50
CA GLU A 228 -17.62 5.62 -7.15
C GLU A 228 -18.84 4.72 -6.92
N ASN A 229 -18.66 3.40 -6.90
CA ASN A 229 -19.77 2.45 -6.95
C ASN A 229 -19.99 1.65 -5.66
N HIS A 230 -19.03 1.65 -4.73
CA HIS A 230 -19.07 0.78 -3.55
C HIS A 230 -18.95 1.51 -2.21
N VAL A 231 -19.00 2.84 -2.20
CA VAL A 231 -18.89 3.65 -0.97
C VAL A 231 -19.92 3.30 0.10
N ASP A 232 -21.15 3.05 -0.34
CA ASP A 232 -22.26 2.75 0.55
C ASP A 232 -22.18 1.34 1.17
N ASN A 233 -21.28 0.48 0.68
CA ASN A 233 -21.08 -0.89 1.15
C ASN A 233 -19.71 -1.07 1.82
N ILE A 234 -19.22 -0.02 2.49
CA ILE A 234 -17.94 -0.05 3.20
C ILE A 234 -18.16 -0.32 4.69
N GLU A 235 -17.33 -1.18 5.26
CA GLU A 235 -17.19 -1.33 6.70
C GLU A 235 -15.87 -0.70 7.16
N LEU A 236 -15.98 0.15 8.19
CA LEU A 236 -14.87 0.82 8.84
C LEU A 236 -14.73 0.32 10.29
N PRO A 237 -13.50 0.35 10.85
CA PRO A 237 -13.26 0.02 12.25
C PRO A 237 -14.09 0.90 13.18
N LYS A 238 -14.64 0.31 14.26
CA LYS A 238 -15.50 1.01 15.24
C LYS A 238 -14.81 2.16 15.98
N THR A 239 -13.48 2.23 15.94
CA THR A 239 -12.64 3.24 16.62
C THR A 239 -12.29 4.45 15.72
N VAL A 240 -13.03 4.66 14.64
CA VAL A 240 -12.87 5.84 13.78
C VAL A 240 -13.53 7.04 14.44
N ASP A 241 -12.73 7.86 15.13
CA ASP A 241 -13.14 9.21 15.51
C ASP A 241 -13.15 10.07 14.24
N THR A 242 -14.35 10.46 13.81
CA THR A 242 -14.58 11.21 12.55
C THR A 242 -14.18 12.68 12.65
N ASN A 243 -13.72 13.16 13.81
CA ASN A 243 -13.42 14.57 14.09
C ASN A 243 -11.99 15.02 13.76
N ILE A 244 -11.19 14.21 13.07
CA ILE A 244 -9.83 14.60 12.69
C ILE A 244 -9.88 15.59 11.51
N PRO A 245 -9.22 16.77 11.59
CA PRO A 245 -9.07 17.66 10.44
C PRO A 245 -8.51 16.92 9.23
N ASN A 246 -9.10 17.13 8.05
CA ASN A 246 -8.65 16.45 6.84
C ASN A 246 -7.27 16.98 6.39
N ILE A 247 -6.19 16.38 6.91
CA ILE A 247 -4.81 16.73 6.56
C ILE A 247 -4.55 16.56 5.05
N VAL A 248 -5.30 15.71 4.32
CA VAL A 248 -5.15 15.63 2.87
C VAL A 248 -5.61 16.90 2.17
N GLN A 249 -6.70 17.53 2.62
CA GLN A 249 -7.08 18.84 2.07
C GLN A 249 -5.98 19.87 2.32
N ILE A 250 -5.38 19.87 3.53
CA ILE A 250 -4.27 20.75 3.87
C ILE A 250 -3.06 20.49 2.94
N LEU A 251 -2.63 19.23 2.80
CA LEU A 251 -1.51 18.85 1.93
C LEU A 251 -1.79 19.13 0.46
N ARG A 252 -3.03 18.94 0.01
CA ARG A 252 -3.48 19.26 -1.35
C ARG A 252 -3.43 20.75 -1.61
N TYR A 253 -3.97 21.55 -0.69
CA TYR A 253 -3.91 23.01 -0.78
C TYR A 253 -2.47 23.51 -0.80
N ILE A 254 -1.58 22.91 0.00
CA ILE A 254 -0.13 23.18 -0.07
C ILE A 254 0.41 22.84 -1.47
N LYS A 255 0.09 21.64 -2.01
CA LYS A 255 0.59 21.20 -3.33
C LYS A 255 0.06 22.02 -4.49
N GLU A 256 -1.17 22.53 -4.41
CA GLU A 256 -1.77 23.37 -5.46
C GLU A 256 -1.23 24.80 -5.40
N ASN A 257 -0.95 25.30 -4.20
CA ASN A 257 -0.50 26.69 -3.97
C ASN A 257 1.00 26.79 -3.61
N TYR A 258 1.76 25.73 -3.86
CA TYR A 258 3.13 25.54 -3.36
C TYR A 258 4.12 26.65 -3.72
N LYS A 259 3.83 27.40 -4.79
CA LYS A 259 4.71 28.47 -5.29
C LYS A 259 4.84 29.60 -4.27
N THR A 260 3.71 30.05 -3.71
CA THR A 260 3.61 31.31 -2.96
C THR A 260 3.05 31.17 -1.55
N ILE A 261 2.41 30.03 -1.22
CA ILE A 261 1.73 29.85 0.05
C ILE A 261 2.67 29.99 1.25
N LYS A 262 2.23 30.71 2.29
CA LYS A 262 2.87 30.75 3.61
C LYS A 262 2.02 30.04 4.64
N LEU A 263 2.64 29.60 5.74
CA LEU A 263 1.94 28.90 6.83
C LEU A 263 0.77 29.71 7.40
N GLY A 264 0.92 31.04 7.49
CA GLY A 264 -0.16 31.93 7.95
C GLY A 264 -1.34 32.01 6.97
N ASP A 265 -1.10 31.88 5.67
CA ASP A 265 -2.17 31.84 4.66
C ASP A 265 -2.93 30.52 4.73
N LEU A 266 -2.19 29.42 4.88
CA LEU A 266 -2.74 28.08 5.08
C LEU A 266 -3.60 28.02 6.35
N ALA A 267 -3.08 28.53 7.47
CA ALA A 267 -3.79 28.55 8.75
C ALA A 267 -5.12 29.33 8.65
N ARG A 268 -5.08 30.50 8.00
CA ARG A 268 -6.29 31.31 7.75
C ARG A 268 -7.29 30.60 6.84
N HIS A 269 -6.83 29.94 5.78
CA HIS A 269 -7.71 29.22 4.85
C HIS A 269 -8.51 28.11 5.56
N PHE A 270 -7.87 27.36 6.46
CA PHE A 270 -8.49 26.27 7.20
C PHE A 270 -9.07 26.67 8.56
N ASN A 271 -9.14 27.98 8.88
CA ASN A 271 -9.62 28.50 10.16
C ASN A 271 -8.91 27.91 11.40
N TYR A 272 -7.59 27.70 11.30
CA TYR A 272 -6.76 27.21 12.40
C TYR A 272 -5.75 28.26 12.88
N ALA A 273 -5.28 28.11 14.11
CA ALA A 273 -4.09 28.83 14.59
C ALA A 273 -2.83 28.31 13.86
N PRO A 274 -1.85 29.17 13.50
CA PRO A 274 -0.62 28.75 12.82
C PRO A 274 0.16 27.66 13.56
N ASN A 275 0.22 27.72 14.89
CA ASN A 275 0.89 26.70 15.69
C ASN A 275 0.15 25.36 15.64
N TYR A 276 -1.19 25.38 15.67
CA TYR A 276 -2.00 24.17 15.59
C TYR A 276 -1.78 23.46 14.25
N ILE A 277 -1.91 24.17 13.14
CA ILE A 277 -1.76 23.56 11.81
C ILE A 277 -0.32 23.09 11.55
N SER A 278 0.68 23.80 12.07
CA SER A 278 2.08 23.37 12.00
C SER A 278 2.32 22.06 12.75
N ASN A 279 1.81 21.97 13.98
CA ASN A 279 1.90 20.76 14.79
C ASN A 279 1.14 19.61 14.16
N LEU A 280 -0.08 19.85 13.66
CA LEU A 280 -0.88 18.86 12.95
C LEU A 280 -0.11 18.29 11.75
N ILE A 281 0.45 19.14 10.88
CA ILE A 281 1.25 18.68 9.74
C ILE A 281 2.44 17.84 10.20
N LYS A 282 3.17 18.28 11.24
CA LYS A 282 4.37 17.58 11.72
C LYS A 282 4.05 16.26 12.41
N SER A 283 3.04 16.21 13.26
CA SER A 283 2.62 15.00 13.98
C SER A 283 2.06 13.94 13.03
N THR A 284 1.40 14.37 11.97
CA THR A 284 0.71 13.49 11.03
C THR A 284 1.63 13.04 9.90
N THR A 285 2.42 13.94 9.30
CA THR A 285 3.27 13.56 8.16
C THR A 285 4.70 13.20 8.54
N GLY A 286 5.15 13.54 9.74
CA GLY A 286 6.57 13.49 10.12
C GLY A 286 7.40 14.66 9.55
N TYR A 287 6.84 15.48 8.66
CA TYR A 287 7.51 16.62 8.01
C TYR A 287 6.88 17.96 8.42
N THR A 288 7.68 19.01 8.41
CA THR A 288 7.18 20.38 8.61
C THR A 288 6.59 20.93 7.32
N PHE A 289 5.72 21.93 7.42
CA PHE A 289 5.20 22.67 6.26
C PHE A 289 6.30 23.12 5.28
N SER A 290 7.41 23.65 5.80
CA SER A 290 8.53 24.13 4.99
C SER A 290 9.26 23.00 4.27
N GLU A 291 9.45 21.85 4.92
CA GLU A 291 10.06 20.66 4.29
C GLU A 291 9.20 20.16 3.13
N ILE A 292 7.87 20.07 3.32
CA ILE A 292 6.92 19.64 2.29
C ILE A 292 6.93 20.60 1.09
N LEU A 293 7.00 21.91 1.34
CA LEU A 293 7.12 22.90 0.27
C LEU A 293 8.42 22.76 -0.53
N ILE A 294 9.56 22.61 0.16
CA ILE A 294 10.85 22.46 -0.50
C ILE A 294 10.85 21.20 -1.38
N GLU A 295 10.42 20.06 -0.85
CA GLU A 295 10.33 18.80 -1.61
C GLU A 295 9.43 18.96 -2.85
N THR A 296 8.27 19.59 -2.70
CA THR A 296 7.33 19.82 -3.80
C THR A 296 7.91 20.74 -4.88
N LYS A 297 8.59 21.83 -4.49
CA LYS A 297 9.27 22.74 -5.42
C LYS A 297 10.37 22.03 -6.19
N LEU A 298 11.21 21.26 -5.49
CA LEU A 298 12.35 20.57 -6.09
C LEU A 298 11.91 19.43 -7.02
N ARG A 299 10.89 18.65 -6.66
CA ARG A 299 10.33 17.61 -7.54
C ARG A 299 9.84 18.20 -8.87
N ASN A 300 9.13 19.33 -8.82
CA ASN A 300 8.70 20.03 -10.03
C ASN A 300 9.90 20.61 -10.80
N ALA A 301 10.91 21.15 -10.11
CA ALA A 301 12.12 21.65 -10.75
C ALA A 301 12.87 20.54 -11.50
N CYS A 302 13.08 19.38 -10.88
CA CYS A 302 13.68 18.21 -11.53
C CYS A 302 12.90 17.79 -12.78
N LYS A 303 11.56 17.82 -12.71
CA LYS A 303 10.71 17.54 -13.88
C LYS A 303 10.96 18.55 -15.00
N PHE A 304 10.94 19.86 -14.73
CA PHE A 304 11.21 20.87 -15.75
C PHE A 304 12.64 20.81 -16.30
N LEU A 305 13.63 20.47 -15.47
CA LEU A 305 15.02 20.32 -15.90
C LEU A 305 15.21 19.18 -16.90
N ARG A 306 14.44 18.09 -16.76
CA ARG A 306 14.46 16.92 -17.65
C ARG A 306 13.60 17.12 -18.91
N ASP A 307 12.41 17.67 -18.72
CA ASP A 307 11.37 17.66 -19.76
C ASP A 307 11.43 18.91 -20.66
N THR A 308 12.24 19.91 -20.32
CA THR A 308 12.27 21.21 -21.03
C THR A 308 13.68 21.76 -21.20
N SER A 309 13.85 22.64 -22.19
CA SER A 309 15.08 23.41 -22.43
C SER A 309 15.08 24.79 -21.75
N LEU A 310 14.12 25.06 -20.85
CA LEU A 310 13.97 26.38 -20.22
C LEU A 310 15.24 26.79 -19.45
N PRO A 311 15.62 28.07 -19.45
CA PRO A 311 16.71 28.55 -18.60
C PRO A 311 16.47 28.23 -17.12
N VAL A 312 17.54 27.89 -16.38
CA VAL A 312 17.42 27.51 -14.95
C VAL A 312 16.77 28.60 -14.10
N HIS A 313 17.04 29.88 -14.39
CA HIS A 313 16.43 31.00 -13.68
C HIS A 313 14.91 31.09 -13.91
N GLU A 314 14.42 30.74 -15.11
CA GLU A 314 12.99 30.66 -15.37
C GLU A 314 12.36 29.49 -14.61
N ILE A 315 13.03 28.34 -14.57
CA ILE A 315 12.58 27.19 -13.77
C ILE A 315 12.50 27.55 -12.29
N ALA A 316 13.52 28.24 -11.76
CA ALA A 316 13.53 28.72 -10.38
C ALA A 316 12.31 29.58 -10.06
N HIS A 317 11.99 30.54 -10.94
CA HIS A 317 10.81 31.38 -10.81
C HIS A 317 9.50 30.58 -10.95
N MET A 318 9.41 29.67 -11.92
CA MET A 318 8.23 28.84 -12.17
C MET A 318 7.85 27.94 -10.99
N VAL A 319 8.85 27.46 -10.23
CA VAL A 319 8.62 26.67 -9.01
C VAL A 319 8.51 27.54 -7.75
N GLY A 320 8.56 28.86 -7.89
CA GLY A 320 8.27 29.81 -6.81
C GLY A 320 9.48 30.19 -5.94
N TYR A 321 10.68 30.31 -6.51
CA TYR A 321 11.80 30.99 -5.87
C TYR A 321 12.00 32.38 -6.47
N ASP A 322 12.11 33.40 -5.61
CA ASP A 322 12.34 34.78 -6.03
C ASP A 322 13.81 35.05 -6.39
N SER A 323 14.74 34.27 -5.82
CA SER A 323 16.18 34.38 -6.07
C SER A 323 16.73 33.09 -6.65
N ASN A 324 17.47 33.22 -7.76
CA ASN A 324 18.16 32.12 -8.40
C ASN A 324 19.26 31.54 -7.48
N GLU A 325 19.99 32.39 -6.75
CA GLU A 325 21.01 31.98 -5.78
C GLU A 325 20.40 31.12 -4.68
N HIS A 326 19.22 31.52 -4.18
CA HIS A 326 18.52 30.74 -3.18
C HIS A 326 18.10 29.37 -3.72
N PHE A 327 17.52 29.34 -4.92
CA PHE A 327 17.15 28.10 -5.59
C PHE A 327 18.35 27.17 -5.79
N HIS A 328 19.46 27.67 -6.35
CA HIS A 328 20.68 26.88 -6.56
C HIS A 328 21.20 26.26 -5.27
N ARG A 329 21.25 27.03 -4.18
CA ARG A 329 21.71 26.55 -2.86
C ARG A 329 20.80 25.45 -2.31
N VAL A 330 19.48 25.64 -2.38
CA VAL A 330 18.52 24.64 -1.89
C VAL A 330 18.54 23.39 -2.78
N PHE A 331 18.55 23.55 -4.10
CA PHE A 331 18.60 22.44 -5.04
C PHE A 331 19.83 21.58 -4.79
N LYS A 332 21.03 22.17 -4.77
CA LYS A 332 22.29 21.45 -4.51
C LYS A 332 22.31 20.76 -3.15
N LYS A 333 21.76 21.40 -2.11
CA LYS A 333 21.68 20.81 -0.77
C LYS A 333 20.85 19.51 -0.76
N TYR A 334 19.76 19.46 -1.51
CA TYR A 334 18.81 18.34 -1.47
C TYR A 334 19.08 17.27 -2.53
N THR A 335 19.65 17.63 -3.69
CA THR A 335 19.91 16.69 -4.79
C THR A 335 21.36 16.25 -4.87
N GLY A 336 22.29 16.97 -4.23
CA GLY A 336 23.74 16.77 -4.36
C GLY A 336 24.36 17.45 -5.59
N TYR A 337 23.54 17.87 -6.55
CA TYR A 337 23.98 18.45 -7.83
C TYR A 337 23.44 19.86 -8.01
N THR A 338 24.15 20.70 -8.74
CA THR A 338 23.57 21.96 -9.24
C THR A 338 22.47 21.66 -10.27
N PRO A 339 21.52 22.58 -10.50
CA PRO A 339 20.48 22.40 -11.52
C PRO A 339 21.04 22.09 -12.92
N ASN A 340 22.16 22.72 -13.30
CA ASN A 340 22.80 22.48 -14.59
C ASN A 340 23.49 21.10 -14.66
N GLU A 341 24.16 20.68 -13.57
CA GLU A 341 24.71 19.33 -13.50
C GLU A 341 23.60 18.30 -13.63
N TYR A 342 22.50 18.46 -12.87
CA TYR A 342 21.36 17.55 -12.91
C TYR A 342 20.70 17.44 -14.28
N ARG A 343 20.66 18.53 -15.07
CA ARG A 343 20.12 18.50 -16.45
C ARG A 343 20.95 17.66 -17.41
N ASN A 344 22.26 17.58 -17.17
CA ASN A 344 23.20 16.91 -18.07
C ASN A 344 23.48 15.46 -17.65
N MET A 345 22.78 14.96 -16.62
CA MET A 345 22.74 13.56 -16.21
C MET A 345 21.62 12.85 -16.94
#